data_AF-A0A2T1NAN9-F1
#
_entry.id   AF-A0A2T1NAN9-F1
#
_cell.length_a   1.000
_cell.length_b   1.000
_cell.length_c   1.000
_cell.angle_alpha   90.00
_cell.angle_beta   90.00
_cell.angle_gamma   90.00
#
_symmetry.space_group_name_H-M   'P 1'
#
loop_
_entity.id
_entity.type
_entity.pdbx_description
1 polymer ?
#
loop_
_entity_poly.entity_id
_entity_poly.type
_entity_poly.pdbx_seq_one_letter_code
_entity_poly.pdbx_strand_id
1 'polypeptide(L)' 'MKILGMVGPWQVLILLVGLLLPIIALVDVIRSNFKGSNNKLIWVLVILFLNIFGALLYFLIGTRQKIKK' A
#
# COMPACT_ATOMS: atom_id res chain seq x y z
N MET A 1 -31.26 22.65 5.73
CA MET A 1 -30.24 21.64 6.05
C MET A 1 -29.75 21.00 4.75
N LYS A 2 -28.86 21.69 4.01
CA LYS A 2 -28.25 21.13 2.79
C LYS A 2 -26.85 20.63 3.15
N ILE A 3 -26.77 19.38 3.58
CA ILE A 3 -25.50 18.66 3.84
C ILE A 3 -25.05 17.92 2.55
N LEU A 4 -25.39 18.45 1.38
CA LEU A 4 -25.11 17.86 0.07
C LEU A 4 -24.35 18.88 -0.78
N GLY A 5 -23.21 19.34 -0.25
CA GLY A 5 -22.24 20.14 -0.98
C GLY A 5 -21.24 19.21 -1.66
N MET A 6 -21.58 18.78 -2.88
CA MET A 6 -20.70 18.39 -3.99
C MET A 6 -19.51 17.47 -3.63
N VAL A 7 -19.58 16.22 -4.07
CA VAL A 7 -18.37 15.41 -4.32
C VAL A 7 -17.57 16.17 -5.39
N GLY A 8 -16.57 16.91 -4.97
CA GLY A 8 -15.65 17.64 -5.83
C GLY A 8 -14.56 16.73 -6.38
N PRO A 9 -13.70 17.27 -7.26
CA PRO A 9 -12.59 16.50 -7.83
C PRO A 9 -11.61 15.96 -6.77
N TRP A 10 -11.53 16.61 -5.61
CA TRP A 10 -10.58 16.27 -4.55
C TRP A 10 -10.94 14.97 -3.82
N GLN A 11 -12.22 14.61 -3.69
CA GLN A 11 -12.62 13.32 -3.12
C GLN A 11 -12.18 12.15 -4.01
N VAL A 12 -12.28 12.33 -5.34
CA VAL A 12 -11.81 11.34 -6.31
C VAL A 12 -10.31 11.17 -6.19
N LEU A 13 -9.55 12.26 -6.03
CA LEU A 13 -8.10 12.19 -5.80
C LEU A 13 -7.73 11.43 -4.52
N ILE A 14 -8.45 11.65 -3.41
CA ILE A 14 -8.20 10.94 -2.15
C ILE A 14 -8.48 9.44 -2.30
N LEU A 15 -9.60 9.07 -2.93
CA LEU A 15 -9.93 7.67 -3.21
C LEU A 15 -8.89 7.02 -4.14
N LEU A 16 -8.47 7.75 -5.18
CA LEU A 16 -7.48 7.28 -6.13
C LEU A 16 -6.14 7.01 -5.45
N VAL A 17 -5.65 7.96 -4.64
CA VAL A 17 -4.41 7.78 -3.88
C VAL A 17 -4.55 6.65 -2.86
N GLY A 18 -5.70 6.54 -2.20
CA GLY A 18 -5.97 5.50 -1.22
C GLY A 18 -5.97 4.08 -1.78
N LEU A 19 -6.29 3.92 -3.07
CA LEU A 19 -6.25 2.63 -3.76
C LEU A 19 -4.92 2.39 -4.50
N LEU A 20 -4.35 3.43 -5.11
CA LEU A 20 -3.11 3.32 -5.87
C LEU A 20 -1.91 3.02 -4.99
N LEU A 21 -1.79 3.62 -3.81
CA LEU A 21 -0.71 3.36 -2.86
C LEU A 21 -0.55 1.88 -2.50
N PRO A 22 -1.60 1.18 -2.01
CA PRO A 22 -1.50 -0.24 -1.71
C PRO A 22 -1.26 -1.10 -2.95
N ILE A 23 -1.82 -0.75 -4.11
CA ILE A 23 -1.54 -1.48 -5.36
C ILE A 23 -0.07 -1.38 -5.74
N ILE A 24 0.51 -0.18 -5.71
CA ILE A 24 1.93 0.03 -6.02
C ILE A 24 2.82 -0.71 -5.02
N ALA A 25 2.49 -0.66 -3.73
CA ALA A 25 3.21 -1.40 -2.70
C ALA A 25 3.13 -2.92 -2.92
N LEU A 26 1.96 -3.46 -3.29
CA LEU A 26 1.78 -4.87 -3.63
C LEU A 26 2.63 -5.28 -4.83
N VAL A 27 2.60 -4.51 -5.91
CA VAL A 27 3.42 -4.77 -7.11
C VAL A 27 4.90 -4.75 -6.77
N ASP A 28 5.33 -3.78 -5.97
CA ASP A 28 6.71 -3.67 -5.53
C ASP A 28 7.12 -4.85 -4.62
N VAL A 29 6.26 -5.30 -3.71
CA VAL A 29 6.50 -6.53 -2.92
C VAL A 29 6.64 -7.74 -3.82
N ILE A 30 5.73 -7.95 -4.76
CA ILE A 30 5.74 -9.14 -5.63
C ILE A 30 7.00 -9.16 -6.51
N ARG A 31 7.42 -8.00 -7.05
CA ARG A 31 8.67 -7.87 -7.83
C ARG A 31 9.94 -7.95 -7.00
N SER A 32 9.89 -7.56 -5.72
CA SER A 32 11.07 -7.55 -4.86
C SER A 32 11.47 -8.96 -4.44
N ASN A 33 12.78 -9.18 -4.30
CA ASN A 33 13.32 -10.39 -3.68
C ASN A 33 13.58 -10.11 -2.20
N PHE A 34 13.00 -10.95 -1.32
CA PHE A 34 13.16 -10.85 0.13
C PHE A 34 14.07 -11.96 0.63
N LYS A 35 14.88 -11.68 1.67
CA LYS A 35 15.82 -12.66 2.25
C LYS A 35 15.11 -13.89 2.83
N GLY A 36 13.91 -13.69 3.39
CA GLY A 36 13.08 -14.77 3.93
C GLY A 36 11.93 -15.09 2.99
N SER A 37 11.73 -16.38 2.70
CA SER A 37 10.62 -16.88 1.86
C SER A 37 9.25 -16.35 2.35
N ASN A 38 9.09 -16.24 3.68
CA ASN A 38 7.84 -15.82 4.31
C ASN A 38 7.66 -14.30 4.35
N ASN A 39 8.72 -13.49 4.28
CA ASN A 39 8.60 -12.03 4.40
C ASN A 39 7.79 -11.42 3.26
N LYS A 40 7.91 -11.98 2.05
CA LYS A 40 7.08 -11.57 0.91
C LYS A 40 5.59 -11.77 1.22
N LEU A 41 5.21 -12.96 1.69
CA LEU A 41 3.82 -13.30 2.03
C LEU A 41 3.28 -12.43 3.17
N ILE A 42 4.08 -12.18 4.21
CA ILE A 42 3.69 -11.31 5.32
C ILE A 42 3.37 -9.91 4.82
N TRP A 43 4.23 -9.32 3.97
CA TRP A 43 3.97 -7.98 3.43
C TRP A 43 2.75 -7.93 2.51
N VAL A 44 2.53 -8.97 1.69
CA VAL A 44 1.30 -9.08 0.89
C VAL A 44 0.06 -9.07 1.79
N LEU A 45 0.05 -9.89 2.85
CA LEU A 45 -1.06 -9.95 3.82
C LEU A 45 -1.28 -8.60 4.51
N VAL A 46 -0.21 -7.97 5.01
CA VAL A 46 -0.28 -6.68 5.70
C VAL A 46 -0.85 -5.60 4.77
N ILE A 47 -0.41 -5.52 3.52
CA ILE A 47 -0.92 -4.54 2.55
C ILE A 47 -2.37 -4.85 2.17
N LEU A 48 -2.74 -6.12 2.00
CA LEU A 48 -4.10 -6.53 1.64
C LEU A 48 -5.11 -6.20 2.75
N PHE A 49 -4.79 -6.50 4.01
CA PHE A 49 -5.70 -6.30 5.15
C PHE A 49 -5.72 -4.84 5.64
N LEU A 50 -4.59 -4.15 5.61
CA LEU A 50 -4.49 -2.77 6.14
C LEU A 50 -4.51 -1.69 5.04
N ASN A 51 -4.59 -2.06 3.76
CA ASN A 51 -4.59 -1.16 2.60
C ASN A 51 -3.52 -0.07 2.70
N ILE A 52 -3.92 1.20 2.85
CA ILE A 52 -3.03 2.36 2.92
C ILE A 52 -2.05 2.23 4.09
N PHE A 53 -2.51 1.80 5.27
CA PHE A 53 -1.65 1.63 6.44
C PHE A 53 -0.63 0.50 6.21
N GLY A 54 -1.04 -0.57 5.54
CA GLY A 54 -0.14 -1.67 5.19
C GLY A 54 0.93 -1.25 4.18
N ALA A 55 0.55 -0.47 3.18
CA ALA A 55 1.47 0.15 2.22
C ALA A 55 2.46 1.08 2.93
N LEU A 56 1.99 1.90 3.88
CA LEU A 56 2.82 2.82 4.63
C LEU A 56 3.85 2.06 5.49
N LEU A 57 3.41 1.03 6.23
CA LEU A 57 4.31 0.14 6.98
C LEU A 57 5.33 -0.54 6.07
N TYR A 58 4.91 -0.97 4.88
CA TYR A 58 5.78 -1.59 3.89
C TYR A 58 6.89 -0.64 3.44
N PHE A 59 6.56 0.60 3.11
CA PHE A 59 7.55 1.59 2.72
C PHE A 59 8.52 1.94 3.86
N LEU A 60 8.04 2.03 5.10
CA LEU A 60 8.86 2.36 6.27
C LEU A 60 9.78 1.22 6.71
N ILE A 61 9.26 0.00 6.76
CA ILE A 61 9.93 -1.17 7.37
C ILE A 61 10.23 -2.25 6.33
N GLY A 62 9.26 -2.59 5.49
CA GLY A 62 9.34 -3.73 4.57
C GLY A 62 10.40 -3.59 3.48
N THR A 63 10.64 -2.38 2.99
CA THR A 63 11.70 -2.08 2.02
C THR A 63 13.10 -2.41 2.53
N ARG A 64 13.34 -2.35 3.85
CA ARG A 64 14.64 -2.70 4.46
C ARG A 64 14.89 -4.20 4.53
N GLN A 65 13.85 -5.02 4.41
CA GLN A 65 13.93 -6.49 4.46
C GLN A 65 14.23 -7.11 3.08
N LYS A 66 14.29 -6.29 2.03
CA LYS A 66 14.66 -6.72 0.68
C LYS A 66 16.12 -7.19 0.64
N ILE A 67 16.43 -8.14 -0.24
CA ILE A 67 17.81 -8.54 -0.51
C ILE A 67 18.50 -7.37 -1.21
N LYS A 68 19.44 -6.70 -0.52
CA LYS A 68 20.44 -5.88 -1.19
C LYS A 68 21.37 -6.83 -1.94
N LYS A 69 21.32 -6.78 -3.27
CA LYS A 69 22.29 -7.43 -4.13
C LYS A 69 23.62 -6.71 -4.02
#